data_AF-A0A2G2GRH8-F1
#
_entry.id   AF-A0A2G2GRH8-F1
#
_cell.length_a   1.000
_cell.length_b   1.000
_cell.length_c   1.000
_cell.angle_alpha   90.00
_cell.angle_beta   90.00
_cell.angle_gamma   90.00
#
_symmetry.space_group_name_H-M   'P 1'
#
loop_
_entity.id
_entity.type
_entity.pdbx_description
1 polymer ?
#
loop_
_entity_poly.entity_id
_entity_poly.type
_entity_poly.pdbx_seq_one_letter_code
_entity_poly.pdbx_strand_id
1 'polypeptide(L)'
;MAFRADEAAQRGYEQVEAYLVPRPQDADESVRSSSKEALMDIVDEVGPVVDSYPSWHPLVCNHDKRYPEVAPSDRTRYKGLDHTRFFLNGFISCPYSESGKAEQLIESVNALPIHPIAHITAEKLDVTLYNPDATPVLVKCNWERVIGMDGMIPLSIAIPLILEQELPCWRWSELAETWESMRYYLLGSPHGARSSLFVNQETGQAIKKIWNSLIHTGMFGPIKVG
;
A
#
# COMPACT_ATOMS: atom_id res chain seq x y z
N MET A 1 15.50 11.25 13.99
CA MET A 1 15.45 11.82 12.63
C MET A 1 13.99 12.05 12.28
N ALA A 2 13.64 13.26 11.84
CA ALA A 2 12.32 13.52 11.29
C ALA A 2 12.16 12.72 9.99
N PHE A 3 11.03 12.05 9.82
CA PHE A 3 10.68 11.48 8.52
C PHE A 3 10.56 12.63 7.52
N ARG A 4 11.28 12.54 6.41
CA ARG A 4 11.24 13.55 5.35
C ARG A 4 10.35 13.03 4.24
N ALA A 5 9.04 13.24 4.40
CA ALA A 5 8.00 12.73 3.52
C ALA A 5 8.26 13.13 2.06
N ASP A 6 8.58 14.39 1.82
CA ASP A 6 8.84 14.91 0.47
C ASP A 6 10.06 14.24 -0.19
N GLU A 7 11.16 14.05 0.55
CA GLU A 7 12.34 13.35 0.02
C GLU A 7 12.04 11.87 -0.30
N ALA A 8 11.21 11.24 0.53
CA ALA A 8 10.82 9.85 0.34
C ALA A 8 9.88 9.70 -0.88
N ALA A 9 8.91 10.60 -1.03
CA ALA A 9 8.00 10.66 -2.17
C ALA A 9 8.76 10.92 -3.48
N GLN A 10 9.67 11.91 -3.48
CA GLN A 10 10.49 12.23 -4.65
C GLN A 10 11.37 11.05 -5.07
N ARG A 11 12.05 10.41 -4.11
CA ARG A 11 12.87 9.23 -4.39
C ARG A 11 12.04 8.07 -4.92
N GLY A 12 10.87 7.83 -4.35
CA GLY A 12 9.95 6.79 -4.80
C GLY A 12 9.49 7.05 -6.25
N TYR A 13 9.14 8.31 -6.56
CA TYR A 13 8.78 8.71 -7.91
C TYR A 13 9.91 8.43 -8.92
N GLU A 14 11.13 8.88 -8.64
CA GLU A 14 12.29 8.66 -9.51
C GLU A 14 12.55 7.16 -9.79
N GLN A 15 12.38 6.32 -8.77
CA GLN A 15 12.54 4.87 -8.92
C GLN A 15 11.45 4.24 -9.77
N VAL A 16 10.20 4.68 -9.60
CA VAL A 16 9.06 4.17 -10.37
C VAL A 16 9.13 4.68 -11.81
N GLU A 17 9.48 5.95 -12.04
CA GLU A 17 9.70 6.50 -13.38
C GLU A 17 10.78 5.70 -14.13
N ALA A 18 11.92 5.45 -13.49
CA ALA A 18 13.01 4.66 -14.07
C ALA A 18 12.62 3.20 -14.37
N TYR A 19 11.58 2.68 -13.71
CA TYR A 19 11.12 1.31 -13.87
C TYR A 19 9.96 1.17 -14.87
N LEU A 20 8.96 2.05 -14.79
CA LEU A 20 7.72 2.00 -15.56
C LEU A 20 7.79 2.81 -16.86
N VAL A 21 8.69 3.77 -17.02
CA VAL A 21 8.87 4.39 -18.33
C VAL A 21 9.68 3.43 -19.21
N PRO A 22 9.15 2.98 -20.37
CA PRO A 22 9.84 2.03 -21.23
C PRO A 22 11.23 2.53 -21.63
N ARG A 23 12.21 1.65 -21.77
CA ARG A 23 13.59 2.06 -22.06
C ARG A 23 13.69 2.69 -23.46
N PRO A 24 14.67 3.56 -23.74
CA PRO A 24 14.84 4.18 -25.06
C PRO A 24 15.02 3.22 -26.24
N GLN A 25 15.45 1.98 -25.94
CA GLN A 25 15.57 0.91 -26.93
C GLN A 25 14.23 0.24 -27.28
N ASP A 26 13.23 0.34 -26.39
CA ASP A 26 11.94 -0.34 -26.50
C ASP A 26 10.82 0.64 -26.90
N ALA A 27 11.03 1.95 -26.75
CA ALA A 27 10.06 2.98 -27.12
C ALA A 27 10.73 4.30 -27.54
N ASP A 28 10.10 5.00 -28.48
CA ASP A 28 10.53 6.33 -28.90
C ASP A 28 10.24 7.41 -27.86
N GLU A 29 10.73 8.63 -28.10
CA GLU A 29 10.60 9.73 -27.15
C GLU A 29 9.15 10.22 -27.00
N SER A 30 8.30 10.06 -28.01
CA SER A 30 6.88 10.42 -27.92
C SER A 30 6.16 9.49 -26.94
N VAL A 31 6.34 8.18 -27.10
CA VAL A 31 5.76 7.18 -26.20
C VAL A 31 6.27 7.37 -24.78
N ARG A 32 7.58 7.60 -24.63
CA ARG A 32 8.19 7.86 -23.32
C ARG A 32 7.65 9.13 -22.67
N SER A 33 7.43 10.19 -23.44
CA SER A 33 6.82 11.42 -22.92
C SER A 33 5.40 11.18 -22.42
N SER A 34 4.55 10.51 -23.20
CA SER A 34 3.19 10.14 -22.75
C SER A 34 3.20 9.21 -21.53
N SER A 35 4.17 8.28 -21.46
CA SER A 35 4.33 7.39 -20.31
C SER A 35 4.63 8.17 -19.02
N LYS A 36 5.47 9.20 -19.11
CA LYS A 36 5.83 10.07 -17.99
C LYS A 36 4.64 10.93 -17.56
N GLU A 37 3.95 11.54 -18.52
CA GLU A 37 2.76 12.35 -18.26
C GLU A 37 1.67 11.52 -17.56
N ALA A 38 1.37 10.34 -18.08
CA ALA A 38 0.42 9.42 -17.44
C ALA A 38 0.86 9.00 -16.04
N LEU A 39 2.16 8.75 -15.81
CA LEU A 39 2.66 8.42 -14.48
C LEU A 39 2.51 9.60 -13.50
N MET A 40 2.70 10.84 -13.95
CA MET A 40 2.47 12.04 -13.14
C MET A 40 0.99 12.18 -12.77
N ASP A 41 0.09 12.02 -13.74
CA ASP A 41 -1.35 12.09 -13.52
C ASP A 41 -1.81 11.02 -12.51
N ILE A 42 -1.26 9.80 -12.61
CA ILE A 42 -1.56 8.73 -11.66
C ILE A 42 -1.05 9.09 -10.26
N VAL A 43 0.15 9.65 -10.13
CA VAL A 43 0.68 10.06 -8.82
C VAL A 43 -0.16 11.17 -8.19
N ASP A 44 -0.66 12.11 -8.99
CA ASP A 44 -1.57 13.15 -8.54
C ASP A 44 -2.93 12.57 -8.11
N GLU A 45 -3.40 11.50 -8.77
CA GLU A 45 -4.66 10.83 -8.45
C GLU A 45 -4.56 9.93 -7.20
N VAL A 46 -3.60 9.01 -7.17
CA VAL A 46 -3.51 7.96 -6.13
C VAL A 46 -2.48 8.25 -5.04
N GLY A 47 -1.75 9.35 -5.15
CA GLY A 47 -0.76 9.81 -4.18
C GLY A 47 0.65 9.24 -4.41
N PRO A 48 1.59 9.57 -3.50
CA PRO A 48 3.00 9.29 -3.69
C PRO A 48 3.31 7.79 -3.71
N VAL A 49 4.45 7.45 -4.29
CA VAL A 49 5.00 6.08 -4.31
C VAL A 49 5.33 5.63 -2.88
N VAL A 50 5.02 4.37 -2.60
CA VAL A 50 5.29 3.69 -1.32
C VAL A 50 6.04 2.38 -1.58
N ASP A 51 6.80 1.89 -0.60
CA ASP A 51 7.47 0.59 -0.71
C ASP A 51 6.56 -0.55 -0.26
N SER A 52 5.68 -0.28 0.70
CA SER A 52 4.72 -1.24 1.23
C SER A 52 3.59 -0.54 1.98
N TYR A 53 2.44 -1.23 2.06
CA TYR A 53 1.28 -0.76 2.78
C TYR A 53 1.38 -1.12 4.27
N PRO A 54 0.72 -0.35 5.16
CA PRO A 54 0.36 -0.90 6.45
C PRO A 54 -0.56 -2.11 6.23
N SER A 55 -0.36 -3.16 7.01
CA SER A 55 -1.11 -4.43 6.87
C SER A 55 -2.64 -4.26 6.98
N TRP A 56 -3.09 -3.24 7.69
CA TRP A 56 -4.49 -2.88 7.85
C TRP A 56 -5.08 -2.09 6.67
N HIS A 57 -4.27 -1.73 5.67
CA HIS A 57 -4.72 -0.96 4.52
C HIS A 57 -5.67 -1.80 3.64
N PRO A 58 -6.76 -1.23 3.08
CA PRO A 58 -7.73 -1.99 2.28
C PRO A 58 -7.11 -2.76 1.11
N LEU A 59 -6.03 -2.23 0.53
CA LEU A 59 -5.32 -2.90 -0.57
C LEU A 59 -4.63 -4.20 -0.15
N VAL A 60 -4.37 -4.45 1.13
CA VAL A 60 -3.64 -5.65 1.57
C VAL A 60 -4.32 -6.40 2.72
N CYS A 61 -5.34 -5.84 3.38
CA CYS A 61 -5.95 -6.43 4.58
C CYS A 61 -6.64 -7.80 4.38
N ASN A 62 -6.82 -8.25 3.14
CA ASN A 62 -7.44 -9.53 2.79
C ASN A 62 -6.46 -10.73 2.86
N HIS A 63 -5.64 -10.80 3.92
CA HIS A 63 -4.67 -11.87 4.18
C HIS A 63 -5.05 -12.75 5.39
N ASP A 64 -4.26 -13.81 5.63
CA ASP A 64 -4.35 -14.58 6.87
C ASP A 64 -3.92 -13.70 8.06
N LYS A 65 -4.72 -13.64 9.12
CA LYS A 65 -4.44 -12.82 10.31
C LYS A 65 -3.15 -13.23 11.05
N ARG A 66 -2.67 -14.46 10.83
CA ARG A 66 -1.41 -14.95 11.42
C ARG A 66 -0.18 -14.54 10.62
N TYR A 67 -0.36 -14.13 9.37
CA TYR A 67 0.70 -13.78 8.44
C TYR A 67 0.36 -12.45 7.79
N PRO A 68 0.62 -11.32 8.48
CA PRO A 68 0.29 -10.00 7.97
C PRO A 68 1.05 -9.72 6.68
N GLU A 69 0.31 -9.37 5.63
CA GLU A 69 0.86 -9.00 4.33
C GLU A 69 0.90 -7.49 4.19
N VAL A 70 1.94 -6.99 3.54
CA VAL A 70 2.18 -5.54 3.34
C VAL A 70 2.24 -5.16 1.87
N ALA A 71 2.00 -6.14 0.99
CA ALA A 71 2.05 -5.97 -0.46
C ALA A 71 0.89 -6.73 -1.14
N PRO A 72 0.33 -6.19 -2.24
CA PRO A 72 -0.53 -6.93 -3.15
C PRO A 72 0.14 -8.23 -3.62
N SER A 73 -0.56 -9.35 -3.49
CA SER A 73 -0.13 -10.69 -3.85
C SER A 73 -1.33 -11.64 -3.92
N ASP A 74 -1.09 -12.90 -4.32
CA ASP A 74 -2.11 -13.95 -4.25
C ASP A 74 -2.65 -14.14 -2.82
N ARG A 75 -1.83 -13.87 -1.79
CA ARG A 75 -2.22 -13.98 -0.38
C ARG A 75 -3.14 -12.86 0.06
N THR A 76 -3.12 -11.72 -0.64
CA THR A 76 -4.06 -10.61 -0.47
C THR A 76 -5.16 -10.62 -1.55
N ARG A 77 -5.28 -11.76 -2.26
CA ARG A 77 -6.30 -12.10 -3.27
C ARG A 77 -6.11 -11.49 -4.66
N TYR A 78 -5.02 -10.79 -4.92
CA TYR A 78 -4.74 -10.28 -6.27
C TYR A 78 -4.01 -11.33 -7.09
N LYS A 79 -4.60 -11.71 -8.21
CA LYS A 79 -4.01 -12.66 -9.17
C LYS A 79 -3.49 -11.92 -10.38
N GLY A 80 -2.58 -12.53 -11.13
CA GLY A 80 -2.08 -11.95 -12.38
C GLY A 80 -1.21 -10.70 -12.19
N LEU A 81 -0.69 -10.48 -10.97
CA LEU A 81 0.29 -9.43 -10.75
C LEU A 81 1.60 -9.73 -11.52
N ASP A 82 2.16 -8.68 -12.08
CA ASP A 82 3.45 -8.66 -12.74
C ASP A 82 4.02 -7.23 -12.74
N HIS A 83 5.33 -7.09 -12.57
CA HIS A 83 6.01 -5.80 -12.63
C HIS A 83 5.34 -4.68 -11.80
N THR A 84 4.90 -5.01 -10.58
CA THR A 84 4.01 -4.16 -9.79
C THR A 84 4.75 -3.04 -9.04
N ARG A 85 4.16 -1.84 -8.98
CA ARG A 85 4.63 -0.69 -8.18
C ARG A 85 3.49 -0.09 -7.37
N PHE A 86 3.81 0.33 -6.15
CA PHE A 86 2.83 0.73 -5.15
C PHE A 86 2.82 2.25 -4.95
N PHE A 87 1.63 2.78 -4.76
CA PHE A 87 1.32 4.16 -4.45
C PHE A 87 0.40 4.19 -3.23
N LEU A 88 0.29 5.35 -2.59
CA LEU A 88 -0.45 5.53 -1.36
C LEU A 88 -1.86 4.92 -1.39
N ASN A 89 -2.64 5.23 -2.43
CA ASN A 89 -4.02 4.77 -2.61
C ASN A 89 -4.19 3.86 -3.83
N GLY A 90 -3.13 3.23 -4.34
CA GLY A 90 -3.26 2.37 -5.50
C GLY A 90 -1.97 1.67 -5.89
N PHE A 91 -2.03 0.78 -6.86
CA PHE A 91 -0.84 0.17 -7.44
C PHE A 91 -1.01 -0.02 -8.94
N ILE A 92 0.10 0.01 -9.68
CA ILE A 92 0.15 -0.33 -11.09
C ILE A 92 0.78 -1.71 -11.22
N SER A 93 0.19 -2.57 -12.04
CA SER A 93 0.81 -3.82 -12.48
C SER A 93 0.88 -3.86 -14.00
N CYS A 94 1.98 -4.35 -14.55
CA CYS A 94 2.23 -4.42 -16.00
C CYS A 94 2.45 -5.88 -16.45
N PRO A 95 1.42 -6.74 -16.41
CA PRO A 95 1.50 -8.06 -17.02
C PRO A 95 1.70 -8.00 -18.53
N TYR A 96 2.46 -8.96 -19.08
CA TYR A 96 2.58 -9.11 -20.53
C TYR A 96 1.21 -9.44 -21.17
N SER A 97 0.89 -8.77 -22.28
CA SER A 97 -0.44 -8.76 -22.91
C SER A 97 -0.93 -10.17 -23.28
N GLU A 98 -0.05 -11.03 -23.77
CA GLU A 98 -0.39 -12.41 -24.18
C GLU A 98 -0.66 -13.37 -23.00
N SER A 99 -0.40 -12.94 -21.75
CA SER A 99 -0.51 -13.82 -20.59
C SER A 99 -1.94 -14.00 -20.06
N GLY A 100 -2.87 -13.14 -20.46
CA GLY A 100 -4.23 -13.08 -19.89
C GLY A 100 -4.27 -12.67 -18.41
N LYS A 101 -3.14 -12.26 -17.83
CA LYS A 101 -3.03 -11.88 -16.42
C LYS A 101 -3.68 -10.53 -16.10
N ALA A 102 -3.78 -9.63 -17.08
CA ALA A 102 -4.46 -8.35 -16.89
C ALA A 102 -5.94 -8.55 -16.56
N GLU A 103 -6.61 -9.46 -17.29
CA GLU A 103 -8.00 -9.87 -17.02
C GLU A 103 -8.11 -10.55 -15.66
N GLN A 104 -7.20 -11.47 -15.34
CA GLN A 104 -7.20 -12.14 -14.03
C GLN A 104 -7.07 -11.15 -12.87
N LEU A 105 -6.26 -10.10 -13.04
CA LEU A 105 -6.11 -9.04 -12.04
C LEU A 105 -7.43 -8.28 -11.85
N ILE A 106 -8.05 -7.82 -12.94
CA ILE A 106 -9.33 -7.11 -12.89
C ILE A 106 -10.43 -7.99 -12.28
N GLU A 107 -10.52 -9.26 -12.69
CA GLU A 107 -11.44 -10.24 -12.11
C GLU A 107 -11.18 -10.45 -10.62
N SER A 108 -9.91 -10.52 -10.20
CA SER A 108 -9.57 -10.68 -8.79
C SER A 108 -9.97 -9.48 -7.94
N VAL A 109 -9.84 -8.26 -8.49
CA VAL A 109 -10.30 -7.02 -7.85
C VAL A 109 -11.83 -7.01 -7.71
N ASN A 110 -12.55 -7.37 -8.77
CA ASN A 110 -14.02 -7.46 -8.74
C ASN A 110 -14.53 -8.54 -7.77
N ALA A 111 -13.71 -9.55 -7.47
CA ALA A 111 -14.02 -10.63 -6.53
C ALA A 111 -13.60 -10.33 -5.09
N LEU A 112 -13.01 -9.16 -4.80
CA LEU A 112 -12.63 -8.79 -3.44
C LEU A 112 -13.86 -8.69 -2.53
N PRO A 113 -13.74 -9.07 -1.25
CA PRO A 113 -14.79 -8.81 -0.27
C PRO A 113 -15.10 -7.31 -0.17
N ILE A 114 -16.38 -6.97 -0.02
CA ILE A 114 -16.80 -5.59 0.24
C ILE A 114 -16.15 -5.11 1.54
N HIS A 115 -15.49 -3.96 1.48
CA HIS A 115 -14.87 -3.32 2.63
C HIS A 115 -15.74 -2.13 3.11
N PRO A 116 -15.97 -1.96 4.42
CA PRO A 116 -16.97 -1.02 4.92
C PRO A 116 -16.64 0.45 4.73
N ILE A 117 -15.38 0.80 4.44
CA ILE A 117 -14.91 2.19 4.37
C ILE A 117 -14.07 2.51 3.13
N ALA A 118 -13.97 1.56 2.20
CA ALA A 118 -13.25 1.76 0.95
C ALA A 118 -13.81 0.84 -0.12
N HIS A 119 -13.74 1.26 -1.38
CA HIS A 119 -13.99 0.40 -2.53
C HIS A 119 -12.74 0.36 -3.41
N ILE A 120 -12.44 -0.82 -3.96
CA ILE A 120 -11.26 -1.04 -4.79
C ILE A 120 -11.71 -1.23 -6.23
N THR A 121 -11.07 -0.55 -7.16
CA THR A 121 -11.37 -0.58 -8.59
C THR A 121 -10.12 -0.93 -9.38
N ALA A 122 -10.30 -1.48 -10.58
CA ALA A 122 -9.21 -1.77 -11.50
C ALA A 122 -9.58 -1.34 -12.92
N GLU A 123 -8.65 -0.72 -13.61
CA GLU A 123 -8.81 -0.32 -15.01
C GLU A 123 -7.52 -0.55 -15.80
N LYS A 124 -7.67 -0.91 -17.07
CA LYS A 124 -6.54 -0.93 -18.01
C LYS A 124 -6.20 0.50 -18.39
N LEU A 125 -4.92 0.81 -18.44
CA LEU A 125 -4.44 2.11 -18.87
C LEU A 125 -4.18 2.09 -20.37
N ASP A 126 -4.63 3.14 -21.07
CA ASP A 126 -4.35 3.35 -22.50
C ASP A 126 -3.03 4.10 -22.69
N VAL A 127 -1.95 3.54 -22.14
CA VAL A 127 -0.58 4.05 -22.24
C VAL A 127 0.41 2.90 -22.13
N THR A 128 1.57 3.03 -22.77
CA THR A 128 2.66 2.06 -22.59
C THR A 128 3.37 2.31 -21.27
N LEU A 129 3.33 1.35 -20.34
CA LEU A 129 4.20 1.34 -19.16
C LEU A 129 4.97 0.03 -19.11
N TYR A 130 6.18 0.10 -18.57
CA TYR A 130 7.19 -0.94 -18.41
C TYR A 130 7.74 -1.50 -19.74
N ASN A 131 6.87 -1.98 -20.62
CA ASN A 131 7.22 -2.61 -21.89
C ASN A 131 6.09 -2.42 -22.92
N PRO A 132 6.39 -2.28 -24.23
CA PRO A 132 5.38 -2.23 -25.30
C PRO A 132 4.39 -3.40 -25.32
N ASP A 133 4.84 -4.59 -24.92
CA ASP A 133 4.04 -5.81 -24.89
C ASP A 133 3.37 -6.04 -23.53
N ALA A 134 3.30 -5.03 -22.66
CA ALA A 134 2.58 -5.08 -21.40
C ALA A 134 1.22 -4.41 -21.51
N THR A 135 0.26 -4.90 -20.72
CA THR A 135 -1.05 -4.27 -20.51
C THR A 135 -1.07 -3.68 -19.09
N PRO A 136 -0.78 -2.39 -18.90
CA PRO A 136 -0.77 -1.79 -17.58
C PRO A 136 -2.19 -1.74 -17.00
N VAL A 137 -2.31 -2.14 -15.74
CA VAL A 137 -3.55 -2.09 -14.97
C VAL A 137 -3.31 -1.25 -13.72
N LEU A 138 -4.11 -0.21 -13.55
CA LEU A 138 -4.16 0.60 -12.34
C LEU A 138 -5.24 0.05 -11.42
N VAL A 139 -4.86 -0.27 -10.19
CA VAL A 139 -5.78 -0.64 -9.12
C VAL A 139 -5.83 0.51 -8.11
N LYS A 140 -7.03 1.02 -7.83
CA LYS A 140 -7.26 2.19 -6.96
C LYS A 140 -8.06 1.80 -5.73
N CYS A 141 -7.66 2.32 -4.59
CA CYS A 141 -8.38 2.28 -3.33
C CYS A 141 -9.05 3.63 -3.09
N ASN A 142 -10.37 3.65 -3.21
CA ASN A 142 -11.17 4.84 -3.02
C ASN A 142 -11.77 4.80 -1.62
N TRP A 143 -11.40 5.76 -0.78
CA TRP A 143 -11.91 5.87 0.59
C TRP A 143 -13.34 6.41 0.60
N GLU A 144 -14.25 5.74 1.32
CA GLU A 144 -15.64 6.22 1.54
C GLU A 144 -15.72 7.33 2.59
N ARG A 145 -14.68 7.43 3.42
CA ARG A 145 -14.57 8.44 4.48
C ARG A 145 -13.55 9.50 4.07
N VAL A 146 -13.81 10.72 4.52
CA VAL A 146 -12.92 11.86 4.30
C VAL A 146 -11.55 11.58 4.94
N ILE A 147 -10.53 11.54 4.10
CA ILE A 147 -9.11 11.54 4.51
C ILE A 147 -8.67 12.95 4.92
N GLY A 148 -7.54 13.08 5.61
CA GLY A 148 -7.01 14.38 6.02
C GLY A 148 -6.78 15.29 4.80
N MET A 149 -6.89 16.61 4.98
CA MET A 149 -6.58 17.59 3.92
C MET A 149 -5.12 17.50 3.45
N ASP A 150 -4.25 16.94 4.30
CA ASP A 150 -2.85 16.62 4.02
C ASP A 150 -2.68 15.29 3.25
N GLY A 151 -3.78 14.66 2.82
CA GLY A 151 -3.79 13.34 2.16
C GLY A 151 -3.51 12.18 3.12
N MET A 152 -3.30 12.45 4.41
CA MET A 152 -2.94 11.44 5.40
C MET A 152 -4.19 10.78 5.99
N ILE A 153 -4.07 9.50 6.33
CA ILE A 153 -5.14 8.72 6.94
C ILE A 153 -5.31 9.19 8.40
N PRO A 154 -6.49 9.73 8.78
CA PRO A 154 -6.71 10.21 10.13
C PRO A 154 -6.79 9.06 11.14
N LEU A 155 -6.48 9.37 12.40
CA LEU A 155 -6.55 8.41 13.51
C LEU A 155 -7.91 7.69 13.62
N SER A 156 -9.00 8.39 13.30
CA SER A 156 -10.38 7.89 13.33
C SER A 156 -10.69 6.85 12.24
N ILE A 157 -9.79 6.65 11.28
CA ILE A 157 -9.81 5.58 10.27
C ILE A 157 -8.76 4.52 10.62
N ALA A 158 -7.52 4.93 10.89
CA ALA A 158 -6.42 3.98 11.12
C ALA A 158 -6.66 3.06 12.32
N ILE A 159 -7.08 3.60 13.48
CA ILE A 159 -7.22 2.80 14.70
C ILE A 159 -8.29 1.71 14.61
N PRO A 160 -9.52 1.99 14.12
CA PRO A 160 -10.50 0.93 13.90
C PRO A 160 -9.94 -0.23 13.07
N LEU A 161 -9.29 0.04 11.94
CA LEU A 161 -8.71 -0.99 11.08
C LEU A 161 -7.58 -1.77 11.76
N ILE A 162 -6.67 -1.07 12.45
CA ILE A 162 -5.61 -1.68 13.26
C ILE A 162 -6.21 -2.62 14.30
N LEU A 163 -7.25 -2.19 15.02
CA LEU A 163 -7.86 -2.98 16.09
C LEU A 163 -8.61 -4.19 15.54
N GLU A 164 -9.32 -4.07 14.41
CA GLU A 164 -10.01 -5.19 13.75
C GLU A 164 -9.05 -6.30 13.31
N GLN A 165 -7.84 -5.91 12.91
CA GLN A 165 -6.78 -6.83 12.53
C GLN A 165 -6.07 -7.44 13.75
N GLU A 166 -5.63 -6.59 14.69
CA GLU A 166 -4.68 -7.00 15.74
C GLU A 166 -5.36 -7.55 17.00
N LEU A 167 -6.56 -7.09 17.37
CA LEU A 167 -7.22 -7.60 18.58
C LEU A 167 -7.43 -9.12 18.52
N PRO A 168 -7.92 -9.74 17.43
CA PRO A 168 -8.09 -11.19 17.37
C PRO A 168 -6.85 -12.01 17.75
N CYS A 169 -5.64 -11.45 17.58
CA CYS A 169 -4.37 -12.12 17.86
C CYS A 169 -4.21 -12.56 19.32
N TRP A 170 -4.91 -11.96 20.28
CA TRP A 170 -4.85 -12.37 21.70
C TRP A 170 -5.20 -13.85 21.91
N ARG A 171 -5.96 -14.44 20.99
CA ARG A 171 -6.38 -15.85 21.07
C ARG A 171 -5.27 -16.86 20.77
N TRP A 172 -4.18 -16.43 20.13
CA TRP A 172 -3.10 -17.34 19.70
C TRP A 172 -1.70 -16.78 19.91
N SER A 173 -1.55 -15.49 20.20
CA SER A 173 -0.25 -14.90 20.50
C SER A 173 0.28 -15.40 21.85
N GLU A 174 1.56 -15.77 21.86
CA GLU A 174 2.29 -16.13 23.08
C GLU A 174 3.22 -15.00 23.56
N LEU A 175 3.45 -14.00 22.70
CA LEU A 175 4.30 -12.84 22.96
C LEU A 175 3.65 -11.56 22.43
N ALA A 176 3.85 -10.46 23.16
CA ALA A 176 3.43 -9.14 22.71
C ALA A 176 4.58 -8.47 21.94
N GLU A 177 4.38 -8.25 20.64
CA GLU A 177 5.33 -7.55 19.78
C GLU A 177 5.45 -6.06 20.15
N THR A 178 6.67 -5.53 20.17
CA THR A 178 6.92 -4.14 20.57
C THR A 178 6.58 -3.16 19.45
N TRP A 179 6.53 -1.86 19.76
CA TRP A 179 6.44 -0.82 18.73
C TRP A 179 7.54 -0.94 17.67
N GLU A 180 8.77 -1.30 18.06
CA GLU A 180 9.89 -1.32 17.12
C GLU A 180 9.76 -2.45 16.10
N SER A 181 9.16 -3.59 16.47
CA SER A 181 8.85 -4.67 15.53
C SER A 181 7.57 -4.42 14.74
N MET A 182 6.56 -3.76 15.33
CA MET A 182 5.25 -3.57 14.69
C MET A 182 5.12 -2.31 13.84
N ARG A 183 5.94 -1.27 14.06
CA ARG A 183 5.79 0.03 13.38
C ARG A 183 5.77 -0.08 11.85
N TYR A 184 6.48 -1.04 11.26
CA TYR A 184 6.46 -1.28 9.83
C TYR A 184 5.07 -1.73 9.35
N TYR A 185 4.46 -2.71 10.04
CA TYR A 185 3.10 -3.20 9.74
C TYR A 185 2.00 -2.18 10.04
N LEU A 186 2.24 -1.30 11.01
CA LEU A 186 1.28 -0.30 11.46
C LEU A 186 1.36 1.01 10.68
N LEU A 187 2.52 1.38 10.14
CA LEU A 187 2.72 2.64 9.42
C LEU A 187 2.88 2.47 7.90
N GLY A 188 3.20 1.26 7.42
CA GLY A 188 3.64 1.04 6.04
C GLY A 188 5.07 1.56 5.82
N SER A 189 5.54 1.54 4.57
CA SER A 189 6.88 2.02 4.20
C SER A 189 6.82 2.90 2.94
N PRO A 190 7.61 3.98 2.85
CA PRO A 190 8.63 4.41 3.81
C PRO A 190 8.03 5.05 5.08
N HIS A 191 8.70 4.84 6.21
CA HIS A 191 8.29 5.39 7.50
C HIS A 191 9.46 5.90 8.34
N GLY A 192 9.19 6.90 9.18
CA GLY A 192 10.07 7.28 10.28
C GLY A 192 9.71 6.56 11.57
N ALA A 193 10.11 7.14 12.70
CA ALA A 193 9.84 6.53 14.00
C ALA A 193 8.34 6.48 14.37
N ARG A 194 7.55 7.46 13.88
CA ARG A 194 6.16 7.75 14.29
C ARG A 194 5.33 8.42 13.18
N SER A 195 5.72 8.29 11.93
CA SER A 195 5.01 8.84 10.77
C SER A 195 5.43 8.09 9.52
N SER A 196 4.62 8.16 8.48
CA SER A 196 4.88 7.61 7.15
C SER A 196 4.19 8.48 6.09
N LEU A 197 4.19 8.04 4.84
CA LEU A 197 3.34 8.65 3.81
C LEU A 197 1.84 8.38 4.04
N PHE A 198 1.48 7.43 4.91
CA PHE A 198 0.09 7.09 5.23
C PHE A 198 -0.45 7.90 6.40
N VAL A 199 0.39 8.20 7.40
CA VAL A 199 -0.05 8.87 8.63
C VAL A 199 0.96 9.93 9.07
N ASN A 200 0.44 11.07 9.48
CA ASN A 200 1.25 12.15 10.03
C ASN A 200 1.79 11.82 11.45
N GLN A 201 2.68 12.67 11.96
CA GLN A 201 3.37 12.45 13.23
C GLN A 201 2.42 12.37 14.43
N GLU A 202 1.37 13.18 14.45
CA GLU A 202 0.36 13.16 15.51
C GLU A 202 -0.38 11.82 15.53
N THR A 203 -0.86 11.39 14.36
CA THR A 203 -1.57 10.12 14.19
C THR A 203 -0.68 8.95 14.55
N GLY A 204 0.56 8.88 14.04
CA GLY A 204 1.49 7.80 14.36
C GLY A 204 1.93 7.77 15.83
N GLN A 205 2.04 8.94 16.49
CA GLN A 205 2.28 9.01 17.94
C GLN A 205 1.10 8.48 18.75
N ALA A 206 -0.13 8.75 18.32
CA ALA A 206 -1.34 8.21 18.95
C ALA A 206 -1.46 6.70 18.74
N ILE A 207 -1.18 6.19 17.52
CA ILE A 207 -1.11 4.75 17.23
C ILE A 207 -0.11 4.07 18.16
N LYS A 208 1.11 4.61 18.29
CA LYS A 208 2.13 4.08 19.21
C LYS A 208 1.63 3.99 20.65
N LYS A 209 0.95 5.03 21.14
CA LYS A 209 0.42 5.07 22.51
C LYS A 209 -0.64 3.99 22.72
N ILE A 210 -1.53 3.80 21.76
CA ILE A 210 -2.57 2.77 21.82
C ILE A 210 -1.95 1.38 21.77
N TRP A 211 -1.04 1.12 20.82
CA TRP A 211 -0.33 -0.16 20.73
C TRP A 211 0.40 -0.52 22.02
N ASN A 212 1.16 0.43 22.57
CA ASN A 212 1.83 0.24 23.84
C ASN A 212 0.83 -0.05 24.97
N SER A 213 -0.31 0.64 25.00
CA SER A 213 -1.33 0.37 26.02
C SER A 213 -1.88 -1.05 25.91
N LEU A 214 -2.12 -1.55 24.69
CA LEU A 214 -2.60 -2.92 24.45
C LEU A 214 -1.59 -3.96 24.94
N ILE A 215 -0.31 -3.86 24.56
CA ILE A 215 0.68 -4.87 24.93
C ILE A 215 0.97 -4.90 26.44
N HIS A 216 0.82 -3.76 27.14
CA HIS A 216 1.00 -3.69 28.60
C HIS A 216 -0.18 -4.27 29.40
N THR A 217 -1.30 -4.60 28.75
CA THR A 217 -2.39 -5.35 29.40
C THR A 217 -2.01 -6.82 29.66
N GLY A 218 -0.99 -7.33 28.97
CA GLY A 218 -0.64 -8.76 28.95
C GLY A 218 -1.53 -9.62 28.06
N MET A 219 -2.47 -9.02 27.29
CA MET A 219 -3.43 -9.77 26.48
C MET A 219 -2.81 -10.65 25.39
N PHE A 220 -1.60 -10.31 24.91
CA PHE A 220 -0.88 -11.08 23.89
C PHE A 220 0.21 -11.98 24.48
N GLY A 221 0.30 -12.10 25.81
CA GLY A 221 1.42 -12.73 26.51
C GLY A 221 2.50 -11.74 26.96
N PRO A 222 3.64 -12.21 27.49
CA PRO A 222 4.74 -11.34 27.91
C PRO A 222 5.30 -10.53 26.73
N ILE A 223 5.78 -9.33 27.03
CA ILE A 223 6.39 -8.45 26.02
C ILE A 223 7.65 -9.13 25.49
N LYS A 224 7.78 -9.19 24.16
CA LYS A 224 8.96 -9.72 23.49
C LYS A 224 10.15 -8.81 23.75
N VAL A 225 10.99 -9.22 24.71
CA VAL A 225 12.29 -8.62 24.93
C VAL A 225 13.24 -9.28 23.94
N GLY A 226 13.73 -8.51 22.98
CA GLY A 226 14.77 -8.93 22.04
C GLY A 226 16.12 -9.06 22.75
#